data_AF-A0A7J8LUF0-F1
#
_entry.id   AF-A0A7J8LUF0-F1
#
_cell.length_a   1.000
_cell.length_b   1.000
_cell.length_c   1.000
_cell.angle_alpha   90.00
_cell.angle_beta   90.00
_cell.angle_gamma   90.00
#
_symmetry.space_group_name_H-M   'P 1'
#
loop_
_entity.id
_entity.type
_entity.pdbx_description
1 polymer ?
#
loop_
_entity_poly.entity_id
_entity_poly.type
_entity_poly.pdbx_seq_one_letter_code
_entity_poly.pdbx_strand_id
1 'polypeptide(L)' 'MKILRQERHTVCFIEFEDVSTATNVHHSLQGAVIPSSGSVGMRIQYSKNPFGKRKDSGHLVSSPSANGPPPALTYQ' A
#
# COMPACT_ATOMS: atom_id res chain seq x y z
N MET A 1 9.70 -10.09 2.37
CA MET A 1 8.26 -9.91 2.08
C MET A 1 7.44 -10.24 3.32
N LYS A 2 6.36 -9.51 3.58
CA LYS A 2 5.36 -9.84 4.62
C LYS A 2 3.95 -9.79 4.02
N ILE A 3 3.09 -10.70 4.43
CA ILE A 3 1.69 -10.75 4.02
C ILE A 3 0.81 -10.47 5.24
N LEU A 4 -0.14 -9.56 5.09
CA LEU A 4 -1.20 -9.31 6.04
C LEU A 4 -2.53 -9.69 5.38
N ARG A 5 -3.16 -10.74 5.89
CA ARG A 5 -4.49 -11.18 5.44
C ARG A 5 -5.55 -10.55 6.34
N GLN A 6 -6.41 -9.73 5.75
CA GLN A 6 -7.64 -9.23 6.37
C GLN A 6 -8.84 -9.89 5.68
N GLU A 7 -10.01 -9.84 6.31
CA GLU A 7 -11.24 -10.48 5.82
C GLU A 7 -11.59 -10.13 4.36
N ARG A 8 -11.32 -8.88 3.94
CA ARG A 8 -11.65 -8.37 2.58
C ARG A 8 -10.44 -7.94 1.75
N HIS A 9 -9.26 -7.87 2.35
CA HIS A 9 -8.07 -7.33 1.70
C HIS A 9 -6.82 -8.14 2.04
N THR A 10 -6.02 -8.45 1.03
CA THR A 10 -4.67 -8.97 1.24
C THR A 10 -3.69 -7.83 0.96
N VAL A 11 -2.84 -7.51 1.93
CA VAL A 11 -1.81 -6.48 1.82
C VAL A 11 -0.44 -7.15 1.91
N CYS A 12 0.44 -6.81 0.97
CA CYS A 12 1.81 -7.32 0.94
C CYS A 12 2.79 -6.17 1.12
N PHE A 13 3.82 -6.40 1.93
CA PHE A 13 4.96 -5.51 2.07
C PHE A 13 6.17 -6.16 1.43
N ILE A 14 6.80 -5.41 0.52
CA ILE A 14 7.96 -5.84 -0.24
C ILE A 14 9.04 -4.79 -0.02
N GLU A 15 10.23 -5.24 0.33
CA GLU A 15 11.43 -4.41 0.35
C GLU A 15 12.24 -4.74 -0.89
N PHE A 16 12.79 -3.70 -1.50
CA PHE A 16 13.74 -3.81 -2.58
C PHE A 16 15.08 -3.29 -2.09
N GLU A 17 16.15 -3.83 -2.64
CA GLU A 17 17.51 -3.34 -2.39
C GLU A 17 17.65 -1.88 -2.84
N ASP A 18 17.11 -1.55 -4.02
CA ASP A 18 17.24 -0.24 -4.64
C ASP A 18 15.89 0.42 -4.96
N VAL A 19 15.89 1.76 -4.89
CA VAL A 19 14.74 2.60 -5.24
C VAL A 19 14.37 2.46 -6.72
N SER A 20 15.35 2.28 -7.60
CA SER A 20 15.13 2.09 -9.04
C SER A 20 14.27 0.85 -9.32
N THR A 21 14.61 -0.28 -8.67
CA THR A 21 13.87 -1.54 -8.81
C THR A 21 12.46 -1.41 -8.25
N ALA A 22 12.31 -0.78 -7.07
CA ALA A 22 11.00 -0.52 -6.47
C ALA A 22 10.11 0.33 -7.40
N THR A 23 10.68 1.37 -8.00
CA THR A 23 9.98 2.29 -8.91
C THR A 23 9.58 1.59 -10.20
N ASN A 24 10.47 0.78 -10.77
CA ASN A 24 10.16 0.02 -11.98
C ASN A 24 9.01 -0.97 -11.76
N VAL A 25 9.02 -1.70 -10.64
CA VAL A 25 7.93 -2.62 -10.28
C VAL A 25 6.63 -1.85 -10.00
N HIS A 26 6.71 -0.73 -9.28
CA HIS A 26 5.57 0.13 -9.03
C HIS A 26 4.90 0.57 -10.33
N HIS A 27 5.65 1.04 -11.33
CA HIS A 27 5.10 1.45 -12.61
C HIS A 27 4.59 0.27 -13.44
N SER A 28 5.37 -0.81 -13.50
CA SER A 28 5.08 -1.94 -14.40
C SER A 28 3.88 -2.78 -13.94
N LEU A 29 3.65 -2.88 -12.64
CA LEU A 29 2.61 -3.75 -12.07
C LEU A 29 1.45 -2.97 -11.45
N GLN A 30 1.43 -1.63 -11.55
CA GLN A 30 0.27 -0.86 -11.10
C GLN A 30 -0.98 -1.30 -11.86
N GLY A 31 -2.04 -1.63 -11.13
CA GLY A 31 -3.31 -2.06 -11.72
C GLY A 31 -3.30 -3.48 -12.30
N ALA A 32 -2.21 -4.24 -12.16
CA ALA A 32 -2.16 -5.61 -12.66
C ALA A 32 -3.22 -6.49 -11.97
N VAL A 33 -4.01 -7.19 -12.77
CA VAL A 33 -5.08 -8.06 -12.27
C VAL A 33 -4.49 -9.39 -11.84
N ILE A 34 -4.73 -9.76 -10.58
CA ILE A 34 -4.36 -11.08 -10.07
C ILE A 34 -5.51 -12.04 -10.36
N PRO A 35 -5.26 -13.19 -11.02
CA PRO A 35 -6.32 -14.15 -11.39
C PRO A 35 -7.21 -14.58 -10.23
N SER A 36 -6.65 -14.68 -9.02
CA SER A 36 -7.37 -15.08 -7.80
C SER A 36 -8.16 -13.94 -7.13
N SER A 37 -8.05 -12.69 -7.57
CA SER A 37 -8.61 -11.51 -6.89
C SER A 37 -9.94 -11.01 -7.47
N GLY A 38 -10.53 -11.70 -8.44
CA GLY A 38 -11.90 -11.40 -8.88
C GLY A 38 -12.06 -10.09 -9.68
N SER A 39 -11.00 -9.64 -10.37
CA SER A 39 -11.01 -8.58 -11.42
C SER A 39 -10.57 -7.17 -11.01
N VAL A 40 -10.33 -6.88 -9.72
CA VAL A 40 -9.77 -5.57 -9.33
C VAL A 40 -8.25 -5.59 -9.51
N GLY A 41 -7.71 -4.59 -10.22
CA GLY A 41 -6.27 -4.40 -10.38
C GLY A 41 -5.57 -4.13 -9.04
N MET A 42 -4.38 -4.69 -8.85
CA MET A 42 -3.61 -4.48 -7.62
C MET A 42 -3.19 -3.00 -7.50
N ARG A 43 -3.08 -2.53 -6.26
CA ARG A 43 -2.60 -1.18 -5.97
C ARG A 43 -1.28 -1.26 -5.24
N ILE A 44 -0.25 -0.64 -5.81
CA ILE A 44 1.09 -0.57 -5.23
C ILE A 44 1.31 0.87 -4.74
N GLN A 45 1.87 1.01 -3.53
CA GLN A 45 2.17 2.29 -2.89
C GLN A 45 3.48 2.19 -2.10
N TYR A 46 4.21 3.29 -2.00
CA TYR A 46 5.39 3.36 -1.13
C TYR A 46 4.95 3.39 0.34
N SER A 47 5.47 2.45 1.13
CA SER A 47 5.25 2.44 2.57
C SER A 47 6.04 3.56 3.24
N LYS A 48 5.37 4.46 3.95
CA LYS A 48 6.02 5.42 4.87
C LYS A 48 6.49 4.76 6.18
N ASN A 49 6.03 3.54 6.44
CA ASN A 49 6.40 2.80 7.64
C ASN A 49 7.66 1.98 7.37
N PRO A 50 8.78 2.22 8.07
CA PRO A 50 9.97 1.40 7.92
C PRO A 50 9.65 -0.03 8.35
N PHE A 51 9.84 -0.96 7.43
CA PHE A 51 9.56 -2.37 7.65
C PHE A 51 10.42 -2.89 8.81
N GLY A 52 9.82 -3.66 9.72
CA GLY A 52 10.53 -4.24 10.87
C GLY A 52 10.78 -3.33 12.09
N LYS A 53 10.46 -2.02 12.06
CA LYS A 53 10.70 -1.12 13.21
C LYS A 53 9.56 -1.06 14.23
N ARG A 54 8.35 -1.54 13.90
CA ARG A 54 7.26 -1.65 14.89
C ARG A 54 7.40 -2.99 15.61
N LYS A 55 8.24 -2.98 16.64
CA LYS A 55 8.32 -4.03 17.66
C LYS A 55 6.98 -4.13 18.39
N ASP A 56 6.52 -5.36 18.63
CA ASP A 56 5.34 -5.75 19.41
C ASP A 56 4.87 -4.66 20.39
N SER A 57 3.76 -4.02 20.06
CA SER A 57 2.97 -3.24 21.00
C SER A 57 1.53 -3.38 20.55
N GLY A 58 0.76 -4.12 21.34
CA GLY A 58 -0.56 -4.60 20.99
C GLY A 58 -1.52 -3.49 20.59
N HIS A 59 -2.49 -3.89 19.77
CA HIS A 59 -3.79 -3.26 19.62
C HIS A 59 -3.85 -1.86 18.95
N LEU A 60 -4.63 -1.81 17.87
CA LEU A 60 -5.21 -0.62 17.21
C LEU A 60 -4.22 0.37 16.59
N VAL A 61 -4.22 0.46 15.27
CA VAL A 61 -4.74 1.66 14.60
C VAL A 61 -5.01 1.33 13.14
N SER A 62 -6.29 1.36 12.80
CA SER A 62 -6.81 1.62 11.47
C SER A 62 -5.94 2.70 10.81
N SER A 63 -5.32 2.40 9.69
CA SER A 63 -4.71 3.45 8.88
C SER A 63 -5.87 4.20 8.23
N PRO A 64 -6.15 5.48 8.56
CA PRO A 64 -7.15 6.21 7.80
C PRO A 64 -6.56 6.41 6.39
N SER A 65 -7.35 6.02 5.40
CA SER A 65 -7.13 6.30 3.98
C SER A 65 -6.72 7.77 3.82
N ALA A 66 -5.45 8.03 3.49
CA ALA A 66 -4.93 9.37 3.28
C ALA A 66 -5.11 9.86 1.82
N ASN A 67 -6.13 9.35 1.12
CA ASN A 67 -6.56 9.84 -0.19
C ASN A 67 -7.96 10.46 -0.07
N GLY A 68 -8.08 11.54 0.70
CA GLY A 68 -9.20 12.47 0.58
C GLY A 68 -8.97 13.41 -0.62
N PRO A 69 -10.04 13.84 -1.32
CA PRO A 69 -9.90 14.81 -2.41
C PRO A 69 -9.33 16.14 -1.89
N PRO A 70 -8.60 16.91 -2.72
CA PRO A 70 -8.04 18.19 -2.30
C PRO A 70 -9.16 19.14 -1.83
N PRO A 71 -8.93 19.97 -0.79
CA PRO A 71 -9.92 20.93 -0.33
C PRO A 71 -10.23 21.94 -1.45
N ALA A 72 -11.51 22.20 -1.67
CA ALA A 72 -11.96 23.25 -2.58
C ALA A 72 -11.48 24.61 -2.04
N LEU A 73 -10.66 25.32 -2.82
CA LEU A 73 -10.28 26.69 -2.52
C LEU A 73 -11.52 27.58 -2.68
N THR A 74 -12.10 28.01 -1.56
CA THR A 74 -13.05 29.13 -1.58
C THR A 74 -12.24 30.42 -1.68
N TYR A 75 -12.36 31.12 -2.79
CA TYR A 75 -11.91 32.51 -2.92
C TYR A 75 -12.98 33.40 -2.27
N GLN A 76 -12.58 34.28 -1.35
CA GLN A 76 -13.37 35.41 -0.90
C GLN A 76 -12.69 36.69 -1.39
#